data_AF-A0A5J4ZGS2-F1
#
_entry.id   AF-A0A5J4ZGS2-F1
#
_cell.length_a   1.000
_cell.length_b   1.000
_cell.length_c   1.000
_cell.angle_alpha   90.00
_cell.angle_beta   90.00
_cell.angle_gamma   90.00
#
_symmetry.space_group_name_H-M   'P 1'
#
loop_
_entity.id
_entity.type
_entity.pdbx_description
1 polymer ?
#
loop_
_entity_poly.entity_id
_entity_poly.type
_entity_poly.pdbx_seq_one_letter_code
_entity_poly.pdbx_strand_id
1 'polypeptide(L)'
;MDMGQCSRSKRSIEHGEILESVKGLIDEYDDVCLHKLAAELPPLWDVQHQIDLAYVPNLKRVNDKVEDLISQIQEIHKSTKRNLVEPTAKYKSDADKKCHRVKFDVGDFVWAILVKDHFSMGEYNKLATRKIALLEVPEKINPNAYRLKLPTDDTLNPVLDIHGNELQAGEGYYALPAIGALGWGGGLTSFRPLYVVQTPFEADNARPLVFRPILHKEDIIRVSTPLNIEFLNTSAFCCQSTVWTVESSFITTNGERGCRIPNFQIHKSKETLTVATYKFVYCGATMPCQDIGRSCVNGVRALTLGVEPYEMAFVKAEGSQSENITNAGLVF
;
A
#
# COMPACT_ATOMS: atom_id res chain seq x y z
N MET A 1 2.87 -58.24 -55.77
CA MET A 1 3.12 -57.11 -54.84
C MET A 1 3.05 -55.84 -55.67
N ASP A 2 2.26 -54.83 -55.40
CA ASP A 2 1.05 -54.68 -54.60
C ASP A 2 0.43 -53.35 -55.10
N MET A 3 -0.90 -53.35 -55.22
CA MET A 3 -1.82 -52.20 -55.06
C MET A 3 -1.60 -50.91 -55.87
N GLY A 4 -2.21 -50.89 -57.05
CA GLY A 4 -3.32 -49.97 -57.39
C GLY A 4 -3.12 -48.47 -57.14
N GLN A 5 -2.79 -47.74 -58.21
CA GLN A 5 -3.06 -46.30 -58.31
C GLN A 5 -4.57 -46.05 -58.22
N CYS A 6 -4.99 -45.19 -57.28
CA CYS A 6 -6.34 -44.62 -57.28
C CYS A 6 -6.23 -43.09 -57.33
N SER A 7 -6.68 -42.53 -58.45
CA SER A 7 -6.83 -41.12 -58.76
C SER A 7 -7.62 -40.38 -57.67
N ARG A 8 -6.96 -39.46 -56.96
CA ARG A 8 -7.60 -38.57 -55.99
C ARG A 8 -8.28 -37.43 -56.75
N SER A 9 -9.56 -37.62 -57.07
CA SER A 9 -10.45 -36.56 -57.54
C SER A 9 -10.47 -35.42 -56.50
N LYS A 10 -10.08 -34.22 -56.93
CA LYS A 10 -10.35 -32.97 -56.22
C LYS A 10 -11.87 -32.79 -56.17
N ARG A 11 -12.50 -33.12 -55.04
CA ARG A 11 -13.80 -32.55 -54.69
C ARG A 11 -13.54 -31.29 -53.85
N SER A 12 -13.62 -30.15 -54.52
CA SER A 12 -13.88 -28.86 -53.91
C SER A 12 -15.08 -28.99 -52.99
N ILE A 13 -14.87 -28.75 -51.69
CA ILE A 13 -15.98 -28.54 -50.75
C ILE A 13 -16.48 -27.13 -51.08
N GLU A 14 -17.55 -27.06 -51.86
CA GLU A 14 -18.30 -25.83 -52.07
C GLU A 14 -18.80 -25.31 -50.73
N HIS A 15 -18.71 -24.00 -50.54
CA HIS A 15 -19.32 -23.28 -49.42
C HIS A 15 -20.81 -23.59 -49.41
N GLY A 16 -21.22 -24.50 -48.54
CA GLY A 16 -22.63 -24.76 -48.28
C GLY A 16 -23.27 -23.51 -47.69
N GLU A 17 -24.22 -22.92 -48.43
CA GLU A 17 -25.09 -21.88 -47.91
C GLU A 17 -25.78 -22.42 -46.65
N ILE A 18 -25.46 -21.81 -45.50
CA ILE A 18 -26.13 -22.08 -44.24
C ILE A 18 -27.58 -21.62 -44.43
N LEU A 19 -28.54 -22.55 -44.28
CA LEU A 19 -29.97 -22.28 -44.34
C LEU A 19 -30.30 -21.03 -43.50
N GLU A 20 -31.08 -20.10 -44.05
CA GLU A 20 -31.33 -18.78 -43.45
C GLU A 20 -31.88 -18.87 -42.01
N SER A 21 -32.62 -19.94 -41.71
CA SER A 21 -33.10 -20.30 -40.37
C SER A 21 -31.98 -20.62 -39.37
N VAL A 22 -30.87 -21.20 -39.82
CA VAL A 22 -29.69 -21.51 -39.00
C VAL A 22 -28.83 -20.27 -38.79
N LYS A 23 -28.85 -19.33 -39.73
CA LYS A 23 -28.11 -18.06 -39.62
C LYS A 23 -28.67 -17.17 -38.50
N GLY A 24 -30.00 -17.08 -38.39
CA GLY A 24 -30.65 -16.40 -37.25
C GLY A 24 -30.33 -17.04 -35.90
N LEU A 25 -30.13 -18.36 -35.86
CA LEU A 25 -29.67 -19.08 -34.66
C LEU A 25 -28.18 -18.87 -34.35
N ILE A 26 -27.35 -18.51 -35.31
CA ILE A 26 -25.95 -18.17 -35.02
C ILE A 26 -25.88 -16.77 -34.40
N ASP A 27 -26.67 -15.84 -34.92
CA ASP A 27 -26.73 -14.45 -34.43
C ASP A 27 -27.41 -14.35 -33.05
N GLU A 28 -28.41 -15.20 -32.73
CA GLU A 28 -29.04 -15.27 -31.41
C GLU A 28 -28.08 -15.82 -30.32
N TYR A 29 -27.06 -16.59 -30.71
CA TYR A 29 -26.11 -17.29 -29.81
C TYR A 29 -24.71 -16.69 -29.83
N ASP A 30 -24.54 -15.50 -30.39
CA ASP A 30 -23.26 -14.78 -30.42
C ASP A 30 -22.77 -14.39 -29.01
N ASP A 31 -23.66 -14.40 -28.01
CA ASP A 31 -23.37 -14.22 -26.58
C ASP A 31 -22.76 -15.47 -25.91
N VAL A 32 -22.77 -16.64 -26.56
CA VAL A 32 -22.28 -17.93 -26.03
C VAL A 32 -20.85 -18.25 -26.49
N CYS A 33 -20.31 -17.48 -27.44
CA CYS A 33 -18.92 -17.64 -27.82
C CYS A 33 -18.00 -17.30 -26.63
N LEU A 34 -17.11 -18.24 -26.28
CA LEU A 34 -16.19 -18.20 -25.12
C LEU A 34 -15.41 -16.88 -24.97
N HIS A 35 -15.23 -16.11 -26.05
CA HIS A 35 -14.51 -14.84 -26.03
C HIS A 35 -15.30 -13.67 -25.41
N LYS A 36 -16.64 -13.70 -25.40
CA LYS A 36 -17.50 -12.63 -24.83
C LYS A 36 -17.90 -12.89 -23.38
N LEU A 37 -18.17 -14.14 -22.99
CA LEU A 37 -18.52 -14.48 -21.59
C LEU A 37 -17.41 -14.14 -20.59
N ALA A 38 -16.14 -14.20 -21.01
CA ALA A 38 -15.00 -13.95 -20.13
C ALA A 38 -14.91 -12.49 -19.63
N ALA A 39 -15.50 -11.52 -20.35
CA ALA A 39 -15.39 -10.11 -20.01
C ALA A 39 -16.36 -9.64 -18.91
N GLU A 40 -17.46 -10.36 -18.68
CA GLU A 40 -18.48 -9.99 -17.68
C GLU A 40 -18.43 -10.81 -16.40
N LEU A 41 -17.61 -11.87 -16.36
CA LEU A 41 -17.49 -12.72 -15.18
C LEU A 41 -16.43 -12.17 -14.21
N PRO A 42 -16.72 -12.14 -12.89
CA PRO A 42 -15.72 -11.81 -11.88
C PRO A 42 -14.58 -12.83 -11.89
N PRO A 43 -13.36 -12.44 -11.47
CA PRO A 43 -12.21 -13.34 -11.43
C PRO A 43 -12.51 -14.59 -10.60
N LEU A 44 -12.26 -15.74 -11.22
CA LEU A 44 -12.76 -17.06 -10.84
C LEU A 44 -11.90 -17.68 -9.72
N TRP A 45 -11.84 -17.07 -8.55
CA TRP A 45 -10.94 -17.55 -7.49
C TRP A 45 -11.58 -18.45 -6.43
N ASP A 46 -12.86 -18.84 -6.52
CA ASP A 46 -13.43 -19.76 -5.49
C ASP A 46 -14.72 -20.52 -5.86
N VAL A 47 -15.07 -20.69 -7.13
CA VAL A 47 -16.28 -21.45 -7.53
C VAL A 47 -15.89 -22.74 -8.26
N GLN A 48 -15.17 -23.62 -7.57
CA GLN A 48 -14.80 -24.91 -8.14
C GLN A 48 -15.80 -26.03 -7.82
N HIS A 49 -16.86 -25.73 -7.08
CA HIS A 49 -17.81 -26.76 -6.64
C HIS A 49 -19.18 -26.39 -7.16
N GLN A 50 -19.60 -27.15 -8.17
CA GLN A 50 -20.92 -27.15 -8.80
C GLN A 50 -21.08 -26.27 -10.06
N ILE A 51 -20.21 -26.49 -11.05
CA ILE A 51 -20.69 -26.44 -12.45
C ILE A 51 -21.45 -27.74 -12.65
N ASP A 52 -22.76 -27.75 -12.38
CA ASP A 52 -23.61 -28.85 -12.84
C ASP A 52 -23.63 -28.79 -14.37
N LEU A 53 -22.82 -29.64 -15.00
CA LEU A 53 -22.89 -29.88 -16.43
C LEU A 53 -24.29 -30.44 -16.69
N ALA A 54 -25.18 -29.57 -17.18
CA ALA A 54 -26.50 -29.98 -17.64
C ALA A 54 -26.31 -31.19 -18.57
N TYR A 55 -27.10 -32.23 -18.35
CA TYR A 55 -27.10 -33.44 -19.18
C TYR A 55 -27.24 -33.03 -20.65
N VAL A 56 -26.14 -33.10 -21.40
CA VAL A 56 -26.16 -32.89 -22.84
C VAL A 56 -26.86 -34.13 -23.42
N PRO A 57 -28.02 -33.99 -24.08
CA PRO A 57 -28.70 -35.13 -24.65
C PRO A 57 -27.76 -35.83 -25.62
N ASN A 58 -27.73 -37.16 -25.57
CA ASN A 58 -26.94 -37.94 -26.52
C ASN A 58 -27.56 -37.80 -27.91
N LEU A 59 -27.05 -36.84 -28.69
CA LEU A 59 -27.50 -36.48 -30.05
C LEU A 59 -27.44 -37.64 -31.05
N LYS A 60 -26.92 -38.80 -30.67
CA LYS A 60 -26.97 -40.02 -31.50
C LYS A 60 -28.38 -40.58 -31.65
N ARG A 61 -29.39 -40.03 -30.97
CA ARG A 61 -30.75 -40.61 -30.95
C ARG A 61 -31.85 -39.54 -30.85
N VAL A 62 -31.94 -38.62 -31.82
CA VAL A 62 -33.09 -37.71 -31.89
C VAL A 62 -33.57 -37.51 -33.33
N ASN A 63 -34.89 -37.69 -33.48
CA ASN A 63 -35.83 -37.61 -34.60
C ASN A 63 -35.42 -36.94 -35.92
N ASP A 64 -35.99 -37.46 -37.01
CA ASP A 64 -35.80 -37.10 -38.43
C ASP A 64 -36.10 -35.62 -38.81
N LYS A 65 -36.35 -34.71 -37.85
CA LYS A 65 -36.74 -33.31 -38.08
C LYS A 65 -35.80 -32.34 -37.35
N VAL A 66 -35.12 -31.51 -38.14
CA VAL A 66 -34.18 -30.46 -37.70
C VAL A 66 -34.82 -29.45 -36.74
N GLU A 67 -36.12 -29.19 -36.88
CA GLU A 67 -36.89 -28.23 -36.07
C GLU A 67 -37.04 -28.68 -34.60
N ASP A 68 -37.21 -29.97 -34.35
CA ASP A 68 -37.30 -30.53 -32.99
C ASP A 68 -35.95 -30.42 -32.26
N LEU A 69 -34.85 -30.61 -33.00
CA LEU A 69 -33.50 -30.48 -32.47
C LEU A 69 -33.19 -29.03 -32.06
N ILE A 70 -33.54 -28.06 -32.93
CA ILE A 70 -33.35 -26.63 -32.65
C ILE A 70 -34.10 -26.24 -31.37
N SER A 71 -35.35 -26.68 -31.24
CA SER A 71 -36.19 -26.39 -30.08
C SER A 71 -35.60 -26.95 -28.78
N GLN A 72 -35.04 -28.16 -28.83
CA GLN A 72 -34.36 -28.77 -27.68
C GLN A 72 -33.11 -28.00 -27.27
N ILE A 73 -32.31 -27.53 -28.23
CA ILE A 73 -31.09 -26.75 -27.94
C ILE A 73 -31.44 -25.40 -27.32
N GLN A 74 -32.46 -24.70 -27.84
CA GLN A 74 -32.97 -23.45 -27.26
C GLN A 74 -33.42 -23.64 -25.81
N GLU A 75 -34.14 -24.71 -25.52
CA GLU A 75 -34.57 -25.02 -24.14
C GLU A 75 -33.39 -25.33 -23.21
N ILE A 76 -32.40 -26.10 -23.67
CA ILE A 76 -31.19 -26.38 -22.88
C ILE A 76 -30.46 -25.07 -22.58
N HIS A 77 -30.26 -24.21 -23.58
CA HIS A 77 -29.55 -22.95 -23.39
C HIS A 77 -30.26 -22.02 -22.40
N LYS A 78 -31.58 -21.88 -22.56
CA LYS A 78 -32.41 -21.08 -21.65
C LYS A 78 -32.41 -21.65 -20.22
N SER A 79 -32.40 -22.98 -20.10
CA SER A 79 -32.28 -23.68 -18.82
C SER A 79 -30.91 -23.43 -18.17
N THR A 80 -29.81 -23.62 -18.90
CA THR A 80 -28.45 -23.37 -18.43
C THR A 80 -28.25 -21.91 -18.02
N LYS A 81 -28.75 -20.94 -18.80
CA LYS A 81 -28.66 -19.51 -18.49
C LYS A 81 -29.34 -19.18 -17.15
N ARG A 82 -30.54 -19.72 -16.89
CA ARG A 82 -31.23 -19.55 -15.59
C ARG A 82 -30.44 -20.21 -14.45
N ASN A 83 -29.99 -21.44 -14.66
CA ASN A 83 -29.23 -22.20 -13.67
C ASN A 83 -27.87 -21.59 -13.33
N LEU A 84 -27.30 -20.72 -14.18
CA LEU A 84 -26.08 -19.96 -13.88
C LEU A 84 -26.40 -18.62 -13.20
N VAL A 85 -27.36 -17.86 -13.75
CA VAL A 85 -27.67 -16.51 -13.29
C VAL A 85 -28.35 -16.51 -11.91
N GLU A 86 -29.33 -17.38 -11.68
CA GLU A 86 -30.09 -17.39 -10.43
C GLU A 86 -29.22 -17.76 -9.22
N PRO A 87 -28.41 -18.84 -9.26
CA PRO A 87 -27.49 -19.14 -8.17
C PRO A 87 -26.43 -18.06 -8.02
N THR A 88 -25.85 -17.54 -9.10
CA THR A 88 -24.81 -16.49 -9.02
C THR A 88 -25.35 -15.21 -8.36
N ALA A 89 -26.58 -14.81 -8.68
CA ALA A 89 -27.26 -13.69 -8.01
C ALA A 89 -27.51 -13.99 -6.52
N LYS A 90 -27.92 -15.23 -6.20
CA LYS A 90 -28.11 -15.67 -4.81
C LYS A 90 -26.80 -15.67 -4.02
N TYR A 91 -25.74 -16.27 -4.55
CA TYR A 91 -24.39 -16.28 -3.97
C TYR A 91 -23.88 -14.86 -3.75
N LYS A 92 -24.04 -13.96 -4.73
CA LYS A 92 -23.72 -12.54 -4.58
C LYS A 92 -24.51 -11.90 -3.45
N SER A 93 -25.81 -12.12 -3.38
CA SER A 93 -26.66 -11.55 -2.32
C SER A 93 -26.27 -12.05 -0.92
N ASP A 94 -25.89 -13.32 -0.80
CA ASP A 94 -25.50 -13.92 0.48
C ASP A 94 -24.08 -13.52 0.90
N ALA A 95 -23.18 -13.31 -0.07
CA ALA A 95 -21.87 -12.73 0.16
C ALA A 95 -21.97 -11.25 0.57
N ASP A 96 -22.81 -10.46 -0.12
CA ASP A 96 -23.02 -9.04 0.16
C ASP A 96 -23.60 -8.82 1.57
N LYS A 97 -24.43 -9.74 2.10
CA LYS A 97 -24.91 -9.69 3.50
C LYS A 97 -23.78 -9.75 4.54
N LYS A 98 -22.64 -10.39 4.20
CA LYS A 98 -21.48 -10.55 5.08
C LYS A 98 -20.40 -9.50 4.82
N CYS A 99 -20.44 -8.82 3.67
CA CYS A 99 -19.48 -7.81 3.27
C CYS A 99 -19.89 -6.43 3.81
N HIS A 100 -19.02 -5.81 4.62
CA HIS A 100 -19.19 -4.40 4.95
C HIS A 100 -18.67 -3.56 3.79
N ARG A 101 -19.56 -2.85 3.10
CA ARG A 101 -19.16 -1.90 2.04
C ARG A 101 -18.41 -0.73 2.66
N VAL A 102 -17.10 -0.74 2.49
CA VAL A 102 -16.24 0.42 2.75
C VAL A 102 -16.05 1.16 1.43
N LYS A 103 -16.35 2.46 1.42
CA LYS A 103 -16.11 3.35 0.28
C LYS A 103 -15.12 4.42 0.73
N PHE A 104 -14.22 4.76 -0.18
CA PHE A 104 -13.25 5.83 0.01
C PHE A 104 -13.56 6.95 -0.98
N ASP A 105 -13.22 8.18 -0.61
CA ASP A 105 -13.32 9.35 -1.46
C ASP A 105 -11.93 9.88 -1.84
N VAL A 106 -11.89 10.77 -2.83
CA VAL A 106 -10.63 11.34 -3.31
C VAL A 106 -10.00 12.19 -2.20
N GLY A 107 -8.73 11.94 -1.91
CA GLY A 107 -8.00 12.54 -0.78
C GLY A 107 -8.00 11.70 0.49
N ASP A 108 -8.75 10.60 0.55
CA ASP A 108 -8.66 9.66 1.66
C ASP A 108 -7.32 8.91 1.65
N PHE A 109 -6.91 8.51 2.85
CA PHE A 109 -5.70 7.76 3.10
C PHE A 109 -6.04 6.32 3.49
N VAL A 110 -5.54 5.35 2.74
CA VAL A 110 -5.89 3.93 2.89
C VAL A 110 -4.66 3.05 3.06
N TRP A 111 -4.81 1.96 3.81
CA TRP A 111 -3.79 0.92 3.90
C TRP A 111 -3.95 -0.06 2.74
N ALA A 112 -2.94 -0.20 1.90
CA ALA A 112 -2.93 -1.22 0.86
C ALA A 112 -2.34 -2.53 1.40
N ILE A 113 -3.02 -3.65 1.15
CA ILE A 113 -2.53 -4.98 1.54
C ILE A 113 -2.10 -5.71 0.26
N LEU A 114 -0.82 -6.03 0.15
CA LEU A 114 -0.29 -6.89 -0.90
C LEU A 114 -0.75 -8.33 -0.69
N VAL A 115 -1.39 -8.87 -1.72
CA VAL A 115 -1.76 -10.28 -1.79
C VAL A 115 -0.54 -11.10 -2.24
N LYS A 116 -0.47 -12.34 -1.78
CA LYS A 116 0.65 -13.29 -2.01
C LYS A 116 1.13 -13.35 -3.46
N ASP A 117 0.20 -13.27 -4.42
CA ASP A 117 0.50 -13.48 -5.84
C ASP A 117 1.18 -12.27 -6.53
N HIS A 118 1.32 -11.15 -5.81
CA HIS A 118 2.05 -9.97 -6.28
C HIS A 118 3.49 -9.88 -5.77
N PHE A 119 3.97 -10.90 -5.05
CA PHE A 119 5.38 -11.01 -4.64
C PHE A 119 6.18 -11.82 -5.67
N SER A 120 7.45 -11.45 -5.90
CA SER A 120 8.37 -12.24 -6.71
C SER A 120 8.50 -13.65 -6.13
N MET A 121 8.58 -14.68 -6.98
CA MET A 121 8.75 -16.06 -6.53
C MET A 121 10.01 -16.17 -5.65
N GLY A 122 9.83 -16.45 -4.36
CA GLY A 122 10.91 -16.63 -3.38
C GLY A 122 11.00 -15.56 -2.28
N GLU A 123 10.43 -14.37 -2.47
CA GLU A 123 10.43 -13.30 -1.45
C GLU A 123 9.29 -13.42 -0.44
N TYR A 124 8.25 -14.19 -0.76
CA TYR A 124 7.11 -14.39 0.12
C TYR A 124 7.44 -15.33 1.28
N ASN A 125 7.53 -14.80 2.50
CA ASN A 125 7.36 -15.58 3.73
C ASN A 125 5.98 -15.27 4.35
N LYS A 126 5.34 -16.27 4.98
CA LYS A 126 4.01 -16.09 5.61
C LYS A 126 3.99 -14.97 6.65
N LEU A 127 5.17 -14.62 7.18
CA LEU A 127 5.44 -13.61 8.19
C LEU A 127 5.78 -12.22 7.62
N ALA A 128 5.97 -12.06 6.30
CA ALA A 128 6.27 -10.76 5.68
C ALA A 128 5.13 -9.79 5.94
N THR A 129 5.50 -8.53 6.18
CA THR A 129 4.58 -7.41 6.25
C THR A 129 3.83 -7.29 4.92
N ARG A 130 2.53 -7.59 4.95
CA ARG A 130 1.65 -7.48 3.77
C ARG A 130 1.11 -6.08 3.56
N LYS A 131 1.21 -5.21 4.56
CA LYS A 131 0.64 -3.86 4.52
C LYS A 131 1.67 -2.92 3.94
N ILE A 132 1.38 -2.39 2.75
CA ILE A 132 2.03 -1.17 2.28
C ILE A 132 1.51 -0.02 3.15
N ALA A 133 2.37 0.97 3.36
CA ALA A 133 2.13 2.21 4.06
C ALA A 133 0.79 2.91 3.72
N LEU A 134 0.50 4.00 4.42
CA LEU A 134 -0.68 4.83 4.20
C LEU A 134 -0.59 5.51 2.83
N LEU A 135 -1.48 5.14 1.90
CA LEU A 135 -1.49 5.67 0.53
C LEU A 135 -2.66 6.62 0.31
N GLU A 136 -2.37 7.74 -0.34
CA GLU A 136 -3.39 8.69 -0.80
C GLU A 136 -4.18 8.07 -1.97
N VAL A 137 -5.48 8.33 -1.99
CA VAL A 137 -6.38 8.05 -3.12
C VAL A 137 -6.52 9.32 -3.98
N PRO A 138 -5.64 9.57 -4.97
CA PRO A 138 -5.75 10.72 -5.85
C PRO A 138 -6.92 10.64 -6.82
N GLU A 139 -7.37 9.43 -7.16
CA GLU A 139 -8.46 9.26 -8.13
C GLU A 139 -9.29 7.99 -7.85
N LYS A 140 -10.60 8.12 -7.99
CA LYS A 140 -11.56 7.03 -7.91
C LYS A 140 -11.94 6.59 -9.32
N ILE A 141 -11.55 5.38 -9.70
CA ILE A 141 -11.82 4.82 -11.03
C ILE A 141 -13.26 4.29 -11.09
N ASN A 142 -13.67 3.53 -10.07
CA ASN A 142 -15.04 3.05 -9.90
C ASN A 142 -15.32 2.79 -8.38
N PRO A 143 -16.54 2.37 -7.96
CA PRO A 143 -16.84 2.14 -6.54
C PRO A 143 -15.98 1.09 -5.81
N ASN A 144 -15.33 0.17 -6.55
CA ASN A 144 -14.45 -0.88 -6.01
C ASN A 144 -12.96 -0.71 -6.36
N ALA A 145 -12.62 0.20 -7.29
CA ALA A 145 -11.27 0.39 -7.80
C ALA A 145 -10.84 1.85 -7.63
N TYR A 146 -9.71 2.03 -6.95
CA TYR A 146 -9.13 3.31 -6.60
C TYR A 146 -7.70 3.35 -7.12
N ARG A 147 -7.28 4.46 -7.72
CA ARG A 147 -5.87 4.67 -8.05
C ARG A 147 -5.17 5.14 -6.79
N LEU A 148 -4.16 4.40 -6.36
CA LEU A 148 -3.36 4.76 -5.19
C LEU A 148 -2.08 5.43 -5.64
N LYS A 149 -1.72 6.52 -4.98
CA LYS A 149 -0.41 7.15 -5.17
C LYS A 149 0.60 6.29 -4.43
N LEU A 150 1.25 5.37 -5.18
CA LEU A 150 2.38 4.63 -4.64
C LEU A 150 3.47 5.63 -4.26
N PRO A 151 4.14 5.39 -3.14
CA PRO A 151 5.18 6.28 -2.72
C PRO A 151 6.35 5.95 -3.68
N THR A 152 6.89 6.96 -4.36
CA THR A 152 7.99 6.82 -5.35
C THR A 152 9.14 5.99 -4.78
N ASP A 153 9.94 5.27 -5.57
CA ASP A 153 10.97 4.31 -5.11
C ASP A 153 11.81 4.79 -3.89
N ASP A 154 12.09 6.09 -3.80
CA ASP A 154 12.80 6.73 -2.67
C ASP A 154 12.05 6.80 -1.33
N THR A 155 10.77 6.48 -1.30
CA THR A 155 9.85 6.70 -0.16
C THR A 155 9.75 5.52 0.80
N LEU A 156 10.32 4.36 0.46
CA LEU A 156 10.47 3.23 1.39
C LEU A 156 11.93 2.94 1.71
N ASN A 157 12.85 3.75 1.16
CA ASN A 157 14.26 3.63 1.47
C ASN A 157 14.52 3.89 2.96
N PRO A 158 15.46 3.17 3.57
CA PRO A 158 15.87 3.42 4.93
C PRO A 158 16.45 4.84 5.04
N VAL A 159 16.17 5.51 6.15
CA VAL A 159 16.90 6.73 6.52
C VAL A 159 18.28 6.30 7.01
N LEU A 160 19.32 6.88 6.44
CA LEU A 160 20.71 6.56 6.74
C LEU A 160 21.35 7.60 7.65
N ASP A 161 22.23 7.14 8.53
CA ASP A 161 23.15 7.99 9.29
C ASP A 161 24.32 8.47 8.41
N ILE A 162 25.20 9.32 8.98
CA ILE A 162 26.39 9.82 8.30
C ILE A 162 27.41 8.74 7.89
N HIS A 163 27.29 7.53 8.45
CA HIS A 163 28.14 6.39 8.13
C HIS A 163 27.46 5.43 7.13
N GLY A 164 26.25 5.75 6.67
CA GLY A 164 25.49 4.92 5.75
C GLY A 164 24.73 3.77 6.41
N ASN A 165 24.62 3.74 7.75
CA ASN A 165 23.84 2.73 8.45
C ASN A 165 22.38 3.17 8.58
N GLU A 166 21.47 2.20 8.58
CA GLU A 166 20.05 2.44 8.71
C GLU A 166 19.69 2.90 10.14
N LEU A 167 18.86 3.94 10.24
CA LEU A 167 18.32 4.41 11.51
C LEU A 167 17.41 3.35 12.11
N GLN A 168 17.64 3.05 13.39
CA GLN A 168 16.88 2.07 14.14
C GLN A 168 15.80 2.73 15.02
N ALA A 169 14.62 2.14 15.08
CA ALA A 169 13.53 2.57 15.91
C ALA A 169 13.89 2.41 17.39
N GLY A 170 13.61 3.43 18.21
CA GLY A 170 13.92 3.41 19.64
C GLY A 170 15.36 3.79 20.01
N GLU A 171 16.26 3.87 19.04
CA GLU A 171 17.65 4.29 19.23
C GLU A 171 17.80 5.82 19.12
N GLY A 172 18.80 6.38 19.79
CA GLY A 172 19.07 7.82 19.84
C GLY A 172 19.98 8.31 18.71
N TYR A 173 19.56 9.38 18.02
CA TYR A 173 20.32 10.04 16.95
C TYR A 173 20.33 11.56 17.11
N TYR A 174 21.48 12.20 16.92
CA TYR A 174 21.59 13.66 16.79
C TYR A 174 21.19 14.10 15.39
N ALA A 175 20.35 15.14 15.27
CA ALA A 175 20.00 15.78 14.01
C ALA A 175 20.82 17.07 13.85
N LEU A 176 21.86 17.02 13.02
CA LEU A 176 22.82 18.10 12.82
C LEU A 176 22.66 18.70 11.42
N PRO A 177 22.91 20.00 11.23
CA PRO A 177 22.84 20.59 9.89
C PRO A 177 23.85 19.89 8.97
N ALA A 178 23.54 19.77 7.67
CA ALA A 178 24.40 19.05 6.72
C ALA A 178 25.87 19.52 6.72
N ILE A 179 26.11 20.82 6.88
CA ILE A 179 27.46 21.41 7.02
C ILE A 179 28.08 21.08 8.38
N GLY A 180 27.25 20.91 9.41
CA GLY A 180 27.68 20.61 10.78
C GLY A 180 27.97 19.15 11.08
N ALA A 181 27.69 18.23 10.17
CA ALA A 181 28.19 16.85 10.23
C ALA A 181 29.73 16.76 10.16
N LEU A 182 30.43 17.88 9.92
CA LEU A 182 31.89 18.06 10.03
C LEU A 182 32.34 18.70 11.37
N GLY A 183 31.44 18.81 12.36
CA GLY A 183 31.75 19.33 13.71
C GLY A 183 31.42 20.81 13.95
N TRP A 184 30.57 21.44 13.12
CA TRP A 184 30.19 22.85 13.23
C TRP A 184 28.70 23.08 12.97
N GLY A 185 27.89 23.11 14.02
CA GLY A 185 26.47 23.45 13.94
C GLY A 185 25.68 22.79 15.04
N GLY A 186 25.05 23.61 15.88
CA GLY A 186 24.35 23.12 17.06
C GLY A 186 23.22 22.15 16.72
N GLY A 187 23.05 21.11 17.54
CA GLY A 187 21.95 20.17 17.42
C GLY A 187 20.61 20.72 17.94
N LEU A 188 19.60 19.85 17.96
CA LEU A 188 18.26 20.21 18.44
C LEU A 188 18.10 19.95 19.94
N THR A 189 17.45 20.87 20.62
CA THR A 189 17.08 20.77 22.04
C THR A 189 15.68 21.34 22.27
N SER A 190 15.17 21.18 23.49
CA SER A 190 13.96 21.86 23.94
C SER A 190 14.32 23.09 24.76
N PHE A 191 13.71 24.23 24.46
CA PHE A 191 13.82 25.46 25.24
C PHE A 191 12.49 25.82 25.89
N ARG A 192 12.55 26.25 27.15
CA ARG A 192 11.36 26.41 27.98
C ARG A 192 10.31 27.37 27.39
N PRO A 193 9.00 27.07 27.56
CA PRO A 193 8.54 25.87 28.26
C PRO A 193 8.55 24.64 27.37
N LEU A 194 8.57 24.73 26.04
CA LEU A 194 8.31 23.56 25.18
C LEU A 194 8.87 23.64 23.74
N TYR A 195 9.53 24.71 23.30
CA TYR A 195 9.88 24.85 21.88
C TYR A 195 11.06 23.96 21.48
N VAL A 196 10.97 23.32 20.32
CA VAL A 196 12.12 22.65 19.69
C VAL A 196 12.98 23.71 19.01
N VAL A 197 14.23 23.81 19.42
CA VAL A 197 15.17 24.86 18.98
C VAL A 197 16.53 24.27 18.61
N GLN A 198 17.24 24.97 17.73
CA GLN A 198 18.66 24.71 17.48
C GLN A 198 19.51 25.41 18.55
N THR A 199 20.44 24.69 19.19
CA THR A 199 21.35 25.31 20.17
C THR A 199 22.24 26.36 19.49
N PRO A 200 22.50 27.51 20.16
CA PRO A 200 23.41 28.52 19.63
C PRO A 200 24.89 28.07 19.70
N PHE A 201 25.20 27.04 20.50
CA PHE A 201 26.55 26.52 20.65
C PHE A 201 26.85 25.51 19.54
N GLU A 202 27.69 25.89 18.58
CA GLU A 202 27.93 25.08 17.37
C GLU A 202 28.66 23.75 17.62
N ALA A 203 29.38 23.65 18.74
CA ALA A 203 30.05 22.42 19.17
C ALA A 203 29.15 21.47 19.98
N ASP A 204 27.92 21.89 20.30
CA ASP A 204 26.99 21.10 21.10
C ASP A 204 26.02 20.33 20.20
N ASN A 205 26.13 18.99 20.20
CA ASN A 205 25.20 18.11 19.50
C ASN A 205 23.79 18.09 20.12
N ALA A 206 23.63 18.71 21.29
CA ALA A 206 22.39 18.86 22.02
C ALA A 206 21.77 17.50 22.43
N ARG A 207 20.46 17.30 22.23
CA ARG A 207 19.74 16.12 22.73
C ARG A 207 19.47 15.11 21.62
N PRO A 208 19.74 13.81 21.83
CA PRO A 208 19.39 12.78 20.85
C PRO A 208 17.87 12.71 20.65
N LEU A 209 17.47 12.47 19.40
CA LEU A 209 16.10 12.15 19.00
C LEU A 209 15.92 10.64 18.91
N VAL A 210 14.74 10.18 19.28
CA VAL A 210 14.27 8.81 19.12
C VAL A 210 13.09 8.82 18.18
N PHE A 211 13.10 7.89 17.24
CA PHE A 211 12.04 7.72 16.25
C PHE A 211 11.22 6.47 16.56
N ARG A 212 9.89 6.62 16.52
CA ARG A 212 8.94 5.53 16.77
C ARG A 212 7.95 5.44 15.61
N PRO A 213 8.10 4.48 14.68
CA PRO A 213 7.11 4.28 13.62
C PRO A 213 5.79 3.79 14.23
N ILE A 214 4.66 4.20 13.65
CA ILE A 214 3.34 3.72 14.11
C ILE A 214 3.10 2.29 13.65
N LEU A 215 3.62 1.94 12.47
CA LEU A 215 3.40 0.63 11.88
C LEU A 215 4.14 -0.41 12.72
N HIS A 216 3.38 -1.27 13.37
CA HIS A 216 3.91 -2.22 14.34
C HIS A 216 4.89 -3.22 13.69
N LYS A 217 6.13 -3.23 14.22
CA LYS A 217 7.22 -4.19 13.99
C LYS A 217 8.21 -3.93 12.84
N GLU A 218 8.46 -2.67 12.49
CA GLU A 218 9.68 -2.34 11.76
C GLU A 218 10.69 -1.68 12.70
N ASP A 219 11.86 -2.32 12.82
CA ASP A 219 12.98 -1.79 13.60
C ASP A 219 13.75 -0.73 12.80
N ILE A 220 13.47 -0.58 11.50
CA ILE A 220 14.14 0.36 10.60
C ILE A 220 13.25 1.57 10.34
N ILE A 221 13.82 2.77 10.43
CA ILE A 221 13.14 4.02 10.08
C ILE A 221 13.26 4.25 8.58
N ARG A 222 12.11 4.33 7.90
CA ARG A 222 12.02 4.60 6.47
C ARG A 222 11.63 6.03 6.18
N VAL A 223 12.06 6.52 5.02
CA VAL A 223 11.63 7.80 4.44
C VAL A 223 10.09 7.79 4.30
N SER A 224 9.46 8.97 4.34
CA SER A 224 8.01 9.18 4.13
C SER A 224 7.07 8.35 5.02
N THR A 225 7.59 7.68 6.05
CA THR A 225 6.81 6.85 6.96
C THR A 225 6.34 7.68 8.15
N PRO A 226 5.03 7.70 8.46
CA PRO A 226 4.50 8.38 9.64
C PRO A 226 5.14 7.86 10.94
N LEU A 227 5.73 8.76 11.72
CA LEU A 227 6.46 8.41 12.94
C LEU A 227 6.28 9.46 14.05
N ASN A 228 6.46 9.05 15.30
CA ASN A 228 6.64 9.98 16.41
C ASN A 228 8.13 10.32 16.55
N ILE A 229 8.42 11.59 16.85
CA ILE A 229 9.74 12.10 17.19
C ILE A 229 9.71 12.46 18.67
N GLU A 230 10.68 11.99 19.43
CA GLU A 230 10.79 12.33 20.86
C GLU A 230 12.26 12.58 21.22
N PHE A 231 12.54 13.49 22.16
CA PHE A 231 13.89 13.57 22.72
C PHE A 231 14.14 12.37 23.63
N LEU A 232 15.33 11.78 23.54
CA LEU A 232 15.78 10.74 24.46
C LEU A 232 15.71 11.28 25.90
N ASN A 233 14.97 10.59 26.76
CA ASN A 233 14.78 11.01 28.14
C ASN A 233 15.92 10.49 29.01
N THR A 234 16.90 11.36 29.27
CA THR A 234 18.03 11.06 30.17
C THR A 234 17.84 11.63 31.58
N SER A 235 16.75 12.38 31.82
CA SER A 235 16.48 13.00 33.12
C SER A 235 15.28 12.34 33.80
N ALA A 236 15.51 11.71 34.96
CA ALA A 236 14.46 11.20 35.83
C ALA A 236 13.53 12.30 36.40
N PHE A 237 13.91 13.58 36.20
CA PHE A 237 13.21 14.73 36.73
C PHE A 237 12.65 15.60 35.59
N CYS A 238 11.58 15.14 34.95
CA CYS A 238 10.64 16.03 34.27
C CYS A 238 9.31 15.30 33.99
N CYS A 239 8.20 15.84 34.50
CA CYS A 239 6.84 15.33 34.28
C CYS A 239 6.25 15.73 32.90
N GLN A 240 7.09 16.12 31.94
CA GLN A 240 6.67 16.63 30.64
C GLN A 240 7.06 15.64 29.55
N SER A 241 6.13 15.38 28.62
CA SER A 241 6.39 14.49 27.50
C SER A 241 7.44 15.09 26.56
N THR A 242 8.41 14.28 26.14
CA THR A 242 9.43 14.69 25.17
C THR A 242 8.99 14.50 23.73
N VAL A 243 7.77 14.00 23.51
CA VAL A 243 7.17 13.78 22.19
C VAL A 243 6.87 15.12 21.53
N TRP A 244 7.20 15.23 20.25
CA TRP A 244 6.96 16.41 19.44
C TRP A 244 5.48 16.54 19.05
N THR A 245 5.00 17.79 19.01
CA THR A 245 3.69 18.20 18.52
C THR A 245 3.79 19.56 17.81
N VAL A 246 2.70 20.01 17.21
CA VAL A 246 2.61 21.32 16.56
C VAL A 246 1.64 22.20 17.32
N GLU A 247 2.07 23.41 17.68
CA GLU A 247 1.25 24.44 18.32
C GLU A 247 1.42 25.77 17.58
N SER A 248 0.34 26.31 17.01
CA SER A 248 0.35 27.59 16.29
C SER A 248 1.46 27.73 15.23
N SER A 249 1.84 26.62 14.58
CA SER A 249 2.94 26.46 13.60
C SER A 249 4.35 26.22 14.18
N PHE A 250 4.53 26.28 15.49
CA PHE A 250 5.79 25.93 16.14
C PHE A 250 5.83 24.44 16.46
N ILE A 251 7.02 23.85 16.37
CA ILE A 251 7.24 22.49 16.88
C ILE A 251 7.54 22.59 18.38
N THR A 252 6.72 21.90 19.17
CA THR A 252 6.83 21.90 20.63
C THR A 252 6.95 20.47 21.17
N THR A 253 7.55 20.33 22.35
CA THR A 253 7.47 19.11 23.18
C THR A 253 6.15 19.12 23.95
N ASN A 254 5.76 18.01 24.57
CA ASN A 254 4.47 17.77 25.25
C ASN A 254 3.36 17.18 24.36
N GLY A 255 3.72 16.54 23.25
CA GLY A 255 2.80 15.69 22.51
C GLY A 255 2.42 14.41 23.29
N GLU A 256 1.35 13.75 22.87
CA GLU A 256 0.92 12.46 23.41
C GLU A 256 1.26 11.32 22.45
N ARG A 257 1.58 10.15 23.01
CA ARG A 257 1.83 8.92 22.24
C ARG A 257 0.51 8.17 22.05
N GLY A 258 0.17 7.87 20.80
CA GLY A 258 -0.91 6.92 20.45
C GLY A 258 -2.30 7.54 20.33
N CYS A 259 -3.18 6.82 19.64
CA CYS A 259 -4.56 7.16 19.24
C CYS A 259 -4.73 7.90 17.90
N ARG A 260 -3.85 8.85 17.55
CA ARG A 260 -3.82 9.47 16.20
C ARG A 260 -2.58 9.04 15.42
N ILE A 261 -2.71 8.99 14.09
CA ILE A 261 -1.56 8.83 13.19
C ILE A 261 -0.69 10.10 13.33
N PRO A 262 0.55 10.05 13.83
CA PRO A 262 1.44 11.18 13.79
C PRO A 262 1.67 11.64 12.35
N ASN A 263 1.68 12.95 12.22
CA ASN A 263 1.78 13.64 10.95
C ASN A 263 3.24 13.92 10.57
N PHE A 264 4.21 13.53 11.40
CA PHE A 264 5.63 13.74 11.14
C PHE A 264 6.20 12.65 10.23
N GLN A 265 7.02 13.07 9.28
CA GLN A 265 7.75 12.21 8.36
C GLN A 265 9.17 12.75 8.15
N ILE A 266 10.08 11.87 7.72
CA ILE A 266 11.43 12.25 7.28
C ILE A 266 11.48 12.09 5.77
N HIS A 267 11.86 13.15 5.06
CA HIS A 267 12.00 13.15 3.60
C HIS A 267 13.47 13.34 3.23
N LYS A 268 13.90 12.73 2.12
CA LYS A 268 15.23 12.98 1.54
C LYS A 268 15.25 14.42 0.99
N SER A 269 16.30 15.18 1.30
CA SER A 269 16.47 16.56 0.80
C SER A 269 17.43 16.59 -0.39
N LYS A 270 18.70 16.28 -0.15
CA LYS A 270 19.74 16.20 -1.19
C LYS A 270 20.55 14.92 -1.00
N GLU A 271 20.91 14.29 -2.10
CA GLU A 271 21.89 13.22 -2.12
C GLU A 271 23.16 13.76 -2.75
N THR A 272 24.19 13.94 -1.94
CA THR A 272 25.55 14.27 -2.41
C THR A 272 26.39 13.00 -2.38
N LEU A 273 27.51 12.99 -3.13
CA LEU A 273 28.43 11.83 -3.18
C LEU A 273 29.02 11.46 -1.80
N THR A 274 28.87 12.31 -0.78
CA THR A 274 29.51 12.13 0.53
C THR A 274 28.53 11.87 1.68
N VAL A 275 27.35 12.51 1.71
CA VAL A 275 26.36 12.36 2.79
C VAL A 275 24.93 12.54 2.25
N ALA A 276 24.01 11.67 2.64
CA ALA A 276 22.58 11.85 2.41
C ALA A 276 22.00 12.84 3.43
N THR A 277 21.29 13.86 2.95
CA THR A 277 20.63 14.84 3.82
C THR A 277 19.12 14.66 3.80
N TYR A 278 18.50 15.00 4.92
CA TYR A 278 17.09 14.82 5.17
C TYR A 278 16.45 16.12 5.66
N LYS A 279 15.13 16.15 5.64
CA LYS A 279 14.29 17.20 6.22
C LYS A 279 13.11 16.58 6.95
N PHE A 280 12.61 17.26 7.97
CA PHE A 280 11.34 16.88 8.59
C PHE A 280 10.18 17.52 7.84
N VAL A 281 9.09 16.76 7.75
CA VAL A 281 7.86 17.17 7.08
C VAL A 281 6.68 16.88 8.01
N TYR A 282 5.71 17.79 8.04
CA TYR A 282 4.45 17.61 8.77
C TYR A 282 3.27 17.58 7.80
N CYS A 283 2.56 16.46 7.75
CA CYS A 283 1.43 16.22 6.86
C CYS A 283 0.12 16.26 7.63
N GLY A 284 -0.64 17.35 7.53
CA GLY A 284 -1.97 17.43 8.14
C GLY A 284 -2.98 16.50 7.45
N ALA A 285 -4.01 16.05 8.17
CA ALA A 285 -5.06 15.19 7.62
C ALA A 285 -5.81 15.82 6.44
N THR A 286 -5.95 17.16 6.43
CA THR A 286 -6.72 17.93 5.44
C THR A 286 -5.88 18.97 4.71
N MET A 287 -4.59 19.09 5.03
CA MET A 287 -3.69 20.13 4.50
C MET A 287 -2.47 19.49 3.83
N PRO A 288 -1.92 20.10 2.76
CA PRO A 288 -0.71 19.59 2.14
C PRO A 288 0.44 19.54 3.15
N CYS A 289 1.32 18.58 2.96
CA CYS A 289 2.53 18.43 3.77
C CYS A 289 3.36 19.72 3.75
N GLN A 290 3.75 20.18 4.93
CA GLN A 290 4.58 21.36 5.11
C GLN A 290 5.98 20.95 5.58
N ASP A 291 7.00 21.54 4.97
CA ASP A 291 8.37 21.39 5.42
C ASP A 291 8.54 22.05 6.80
N ILE A 292 9.35 21.42 7.65
CA ILE A 292 9.75 21.97 8.94
C ILE A 292 11.13 22.62 8.76
N GLY A 293 11.17 23.91 9.09
CA GLY A 293 12.36 24.72 8.91
C GLY A 293 12.74 25.51 10.15
N ARG A 294 13.84 26.24 10.06
CA ARG A 294 14.33 27.08 11.16
C ARG A 294 13.84 28.51 10.99
N SER A 295 13.26 29.07 12.04
CA SER A 295 12.86 30.47 12.11
C SER A 295 13.51 31.14 13.32
N CYS A 296 14.09 32.32 13.10
CA CYS A 296 14.64 33.14 14.17
C CYS A 296 13.54 33.98 14.81
N VAL A 297 13.08 33.58 15.99
CA VAL A 297 12.09 34.33 16.79
C VAL A 297 12.78 34.84 18.04
N ASN A 298 12.89 36.17 18.19
CA ASN A 298 13.54 36.82 19.33
C ASN A 298 14.97 36.32 19.61
N GLY A 299 15.74 36.04 18.55
CA GLY A 299 17.12 35.52 18.67
C GLY A 299 17.21 34.01 18.92
N VAL A 300 16.07 33.31 19.03
CA VAL A 300 16.01 31.85 19.19
C VAL A 300 15.69 31.20 17.84
N ARG A 301 16.50 30.22 17.44
CA ARG A 301 16.31 29.45 16.21
C ARG A 301 15.30 28.30 16.47
N ALA A 302 14.01 28.62 16.46
CA ALA A 302 12.94 27.65 16.67
C ALA A 302 12.58 26.90 15.39
N LEU A 303 12.09 25.66 15.52
CA LEU A 303 11.51 24.93 14.40
C LEU A 303 10.06 25.33 14.16
N THR A 304 9.72 25.63 12.90
CA THR A 304 8.39 26.08 12.47
C THR A 304 7.97 25.45 11.15
N LEU A 305 6.66 25.33 10.94
CA LEU A 305 6.08 24.88 9.67
C LEU A 305 6.14 25.96 8.59
N GLY A 306 6.30 25.55 7.33
CA GLY A 306 6.06 26.41 6.16
C GLY A 306 7.16 27.44 5.88
N VAL A 307 8.38 27.19 6.37
CA VAL A 307 9.58 27.98 6.07
C VAL A 307 10.64 27.12 5.38
N GLU A 308 11.78 27.69 5.01
CA GLU A 308 12.85 26.96 4.33
C GLU A 308 13.30 25.73 5.16
N PRO A 309 13.34 24.52 4.56
CA PRO A 309 13.55 23.29 5.29
C PRO A 309 14.87 23.26 6.03
N TYR A 310 14.86 22.69 7.24
CA TYR A 310 16.08 22.39 7.96
C TYR A 310 16.74 21.15 7.36
N GLU A 311 17.75 21.35 6.51
CA GLU A 311 18.54 20.26 5.93
C GLU A 311 19.53 19.71 6.95
N MET A 312 19.37 18.43 7.30
CA MET A 312 20.11 17.78 8.37
C MET A 312 20.59 16.39 8.00
N ALA A 313 21.60 15.92 8.73
CA ALA A 313 22.09 14.54 8.71
C ALA A 313 22.00 13.96 10.12
N PHE A 314 21.99 12.63 10.22
CA PHE A 314 21.84 11.92 11.48
C PHE A 314 23.16 11.31 11.94
N VAL A 315 23.51 11.55 13.20
CA VAL A 315 24.67 10.93 13.86
C VAL A 315 24.18 10.07 15.00
N LYS A 316 24.56 8.79 15.05
CA LYS A 316 24.14 7.89 16.13
C LYS A 316 24.70 8.37 17.47
N ALA A 317 23.88 8.38 18.52
CA ALA A 317 24.32 8.71 19.87
C ALA A 317 24.99 7.52 20.55
N GLU A 318 26.14 7.74 21.18
CA GLU A 318 26.85 6.70 21.94
C GLU A 318 26.06 6.30 23.21
N GLY A 319 26.04 5.00 23.54
CA GLY A 319 25.35 4.48 24.74
C GLY A 319 23.83 4.28 24.60
N SER A 320 23.27 4.53 23.42
CA SER A 320 21.93 4.08 23.06
C SER A 320 21.93 2.55 22.94
N GLN A 321 21.54 1.84 23.99
CA GLN A 321 20.95 0.52 23.86
C GLN A 321 19.59 0.60 24.54
N SER A 322 18.53 0.22 23.82
CA SER A 322 17.23 0.01 24.45
C SER A 322 17.37 -0.94 25.63
N GLU A 323 16.90 -0.54 26.81
CA GLU A 323 16.59 -1.49 27.88
C GLU A 323 15.59 -2.50 27.30
N ASN A 324 16.10 -3.64 26.85
CA ASN A 324 15.29 -4.82 26.66
C ASN A 324 14.78 -5.17 28.05
N ILE A 325 13.53 -4.81 28.35
CA ILE A 325 12.80 -5.35 29.50
C ILE A 325 12.60 -6.84 29.18
N THR A 326 13.62 -7.65 29.45
CA THR A 326 13.43 -9.07 29.71
C THR A 326 12.49 -9.15 30.90
N ASN A 327 11.27 -9.60 30.63
CA ASN A 327 10.33 -10.06 31.64
C ASN A 327 11.06 -11.05 32.57
N ALA A 328 11.55 -10.55 33.70
CA ALA A 328 11.85 -11.37 34.84
C ALA A 328 10.50 -11.84 35.38
N GLY A 329 10.12 -13.08 35.03
CA GLY A 329 8.98 -13.75 35.63
C GLY A 329 9.20 -13.83 37.13
N LEU A 330 8.44 -13.03 37.87
CA LEU A 330 8.21 -13.25 39.30
C LEU A 330 7.33 -14.50 39.42
N VAL A 331 7.98 -15.61 39.75
CA VAL A 331 7.31 -16.79 40.29
C VAL A 331 6.99 -16.47 41.75
N PHE A 332 5.70 -16.47 42.09
CA PHE A 332 5.22 -16.60 43.48
C PHE A 332 4.71 -18.01 43.68
#